data_AF-A0A358IWW4-F1
#
_entry.id   AF-A0A358IWW4-F1
#
_cell.length_a   1.000
_cell.length_b   1.000
_cell.length_c   1.000
_cell.angle_alpha   90.00
_cell.angle_beta   90.00
_cell.angle_gamma   90.00
#
_symmetry.space_group_name_H-M   'P 1'
#
loop_
_entity.id
_entity.type
_entity.pdbx_description
1 polymer ?
#
loop_
_entity_poly.entity_id
_entity_poly.type
_entity_poly.pdbx_seq_one_letter_code
_entity_poly.pdbx_strand_id
1 'polypeptide(L)'
;QVATLIKMLSSYTARATPETGDKETRFGPFSAQCEAGNVDVLRGPWNEEWFMELEAFPDAAHDDDADSTARAFNTLSLAPPPARKVKVSF
;
A
#
# COMPACT_ATOMS: atom_id res chain seq x y z
N GLN A 1 3.99 21.17 -2.37
CA GLN A 1 4.95 20.31 -1.63
C GLN A 1 5.30 19.01 -2.37
N VAL A 2 4.33 18.31 -2.98
CA VAL A 2 4.54 17.02 -3.69
C VAL A 2 5.68 17.03 -4.73
N ALA A 3 5.80 18.09 -5.54
CA ALA A 3 6.84 18.19 -6.57
C ALA A 3 8.28 18.25 -6.00
N THR A 4 8.47 18.76 -4.79
CA THR A 4 9.78 18.83 -4.13
C THR A 4 10.20 17.45 -3.62
N LEU A 5 9.26 16.69 -3.06
CA LEU A 5 9.52 15.31 -2.58
C LEU A 5 9.88 14.36 -3.72
N ILE A 6 9.20 14.49 -4.88
CA ILE A 6 9.54 13.71 -6.08
C ILE A 6 10.96 14.05 -6.59
N LYS A 7 11.38 15.32 -6.52
CA LYS A 7 12.74 15.73 -6.87
C LYS A 7 13.80 15.15 -5.93
N MET A 8 13.50 15.00 -4.64
CA MET A 8 14.41 14.40 -3.65
C MET A 8 14.60 12.89 -3.87
N LEU A 9 13.68 12.24 -4.59
CA LEU A 9 13.76 10.83 -4.97
C LEU A 9 14.34 10.62 -6.38
N SER A 10 15.17 11.56 -6.87
CA SER A 10 15.80 11.45 -8.19
C SER A 10 16.58 10.13 -8.28
N SER A 11 16.30 9.33 -9.31
CA SER A 11 16.75 7.94 -9.57
C SER A 11 15.79 6.83 -9.17
N TYR A 12 14.70 7.13 -8.45
CA TYR A 12 13.61 6.19 -8.20
C TYR A 12 12.38 6.54 -9.04
N THR A 13 11.62 5.52 -9.46
CA THR A 13 10.31 5.73 -10.10
C THR A 13 9.31 6.14 -9.02
N ALA A 14 9.25 7.44 -8.72
CA ALA A 14 8.30 8.01 -7.76
C ALA A 14 7.08 8.57 -8.51
N ARG A 15 5.88 8.14 -8.12
CA ARG A 15 4.61 8.67 -8.62
C ARG A 15 3.79 9.14 -7.42
N ALA A 16 3.33 10.39 -7.46
CA ALA A 16 2.33 10.87 -6.52
C ALA A 16 0.95 10.78 -7.16
N THR A 17 0.01 10.14 -6.46
CA THR A 17 -1.41 10.14 -6.83
C THR A 17 -2.21 10.86 -5.75
N PRO A 18 -3.19 11.69 -6.15
CA PRO A 18 -4.18 12.19 -5.21
C PRO A 18 -4.99 11.01 -4.69
N GLU A 19 -5.21 10.95 -3.38
CA GLU A 19 -6.17 10.01 -2.82
C GLU A 19 -7.51 10.70 -2.69
N THR A 20 -8.54 10.01 -3.14
CA THR A 20 -9.91 10.46 -3.06
C THR A 20 -10.68 9.40 -2.30
N GLY A 21 -11.50 9.84 -1.35
CA GLY A 21 -12.35 8.96 -0.56
C GLY A 21 -11.84 8.74 0.87
N ASP A 22 -12.69 8.10 1.65
CA ASP A 22 -12.46 7.84 3.07
C ASP A 22 -11.34 6.81 3.27
N LYS A 23 -10.53 6.99 4.31
CA LYS A 23 -9.41 6.10 4.64
C LYS A 23 -9.91 4.69 4.98
N GLU A 24 -11.04 4.59 5.69
CA GLU A 24 -11.65 3.32 6.08
C GLU A 24 -12.10 2.52 4.86
N THR A 25 -12.73 3.19 3.91
CA THR A 25 -13.20 2.54 2.66
C THR A 25 -12.02 2.00 1.84
N ARG A 26 -10.86 2.66 1.88
CA ARG A 26 -9.64 2.21 1.18
C ARG A 26 -8.94 1.04 1.88
N PHE A 27 -9.05 0.94 3.21
CA PHE A 27 -8.47 -0.15 4.00
C PHE A 27 -9.33 -1.42 4.00
N GLY A 28 -10.65 -1.29 3.84
CA GLY A 28 -11.60 -2.41 3.81
C GLY A 28 -11.19 -3.61 2.93
N PRO A 29 -10.74 -3.41 1.67
CA PRO A 29 -10.30 -4.51 0.81
C PRO A 29 -9.11 -5.32 1.38
N PHE A 30 -8.16 -4.64 2.05
CA PHE A 30 -7.03 -5.32 2.70
C PHE A 30 -7.51 -6.14 3.90
N SER A 31 -8.33 -5.53 4.77
CA SER A 31 -8.92 -6.22 5.93
C SER A 31 -9.70 -7.48 5.51
N ALA A 32 -10.50 -7.40 4.45
CA ALA A 32 -11.23 -8.55 3.92
C ALA A 32 -10.31 -9.68 3.42
N GLN A 33 -9.14 -9.37 2.85
CA GLN A 33 -8.17 -10.40 2.46
C GLN A 33 -7.44 -11.01 3.66
N CYS A 34 -7.19 -10.22 4.71
CA CYS A 34 -6.64 -10.72 5.96
C CYS A 34 -7.60 -11.72 6.61
N GLU A 35 -8.90 -11.39 6.71
CA GLU A 35 -9.93 -12.30 7.24
C GLU A 35 -10.08 -13.56 6.37
N ALA A 36 -9.92 -13.44 5.05
CA ALA A 36 -9.95 -14.58 4.13
C ALA A 36 -8.69 -15.47 4.20
N GLY A 37 -7.65 -15.07 4.94
CA GLY A 37 -6.39 -15.81 5.05
C GLY A 37 -5.50 -15.73 3.81
N ASN A 38 -5.68 -14.69 2.97
CA ASN A 38 -4.92 -14.50 1.74
C ASN A 38 -3.69 -13.60 1.90
N VAL A 39 -3.40 -13.14 3.12
CA VAL A 39 -2.31 -12.23 3.43
C VAL A 39 -1.30 -12.91 4.35
N ASP A 40 -0.06 -13.03 3.87
CA ASP A 40 1.08 -13.50 4.65
C ASP A 40 1.99 -12.32 5.02
N VAL A 41 2.45 -12.30 6.27
CA VAL A 41 3.33 -11.26 6.81
C VAL A 41 4.67 -11.88 7.17
N LEU A 42 5.77 -11.26 6.75
CA LEU A 42 7.11 -11.69 7.14
C LEU A 42 7.25 -11.60 8.67
N ARG A 43 7.70 -12.68 9.31
CA ARG A 43 7.91 -12.66 10.77
C ARG A 43 9.07 -11.75 11.13
N GLY A 44 8.80 -10.78 12.00
CA GLY A 44 9.81 -9.88 12.54
C GLY A 44 9.35 -9.21 13.82
N PRO A 45 10.29 -8.56 14.54
CA PRO A 45 9.97 -7.80 15.75
C PRO A 45 9.00 -6.63 15.50
N TRP A 46 8.90 -6.15 14.26
CA TRP A 46 8.00 -5.06 13.87
C TRP A 46 6.53 -5.51 13.76
N ASN A 47 6.24 -6.81 13.77
CA ASN A 47 4.89 -7.30 13.52
C ASN A 47 3.90 -6.88 14.61
N GLU A 48 4.32 -6.92 15.88
CA GLU A 48 3.42 -6.64 17.00
C GLU A 48 3.00 -5.17 17.02
N GLU A 49 3.95 -4.25 16.88
CA GLU A 49 3.67 -2.81 16.77
C GLU A 49 2.79 -2.51 15.55
N TRP A 50 3.13 -3.10 14.39
CA TRP A 50 2.35 -2.93 13.17
C TRP A 50 0.92 -3.47 13.29
N PHE A 51 0.73 -4.66 13.87
CA PHE A 51 -0.61 -5.22 14.09
C PHE A 51 -1.43 -4.37 15.07
N MET A 52 -0.82 -3.87 16.14
CA MET A 52 -1.51 -2.98 17.08
C MET A 52 -2.00 -1.70 16.39
N GLU A 53 -1.19 -1.09 15.53
CA GLU A 53 -1.60 0.10 14.78
C GLU A 53 -2.72 -0.22 13.77
N LEU A 54 -2.63 -1.35 13.07
CA LEU A 54 -3.67 -1.77 12.12
C LEU A 54 -5.01 -2.12 12.80
N GLU A 55 -4.97 -2.75 13.98
CA GLU A 55 -6.17 -3.12 14.75
C GLU A 55 -6.81 -1.93 15.46
N ALA A 56 -6.01 -0.91 15.82
CA ALA A 56 -6.51 0.31 16.46
C ALA A 56 -7.09 1.32 15.46
N PHE A 57 -6.93 1.09 14.15
CA PHE A 57 -7.53 1.91 13.11
C PHE A 57 -9.06 1.70 13.07
N PRO A 58 -9.90 2.77 12.97
CA PRO A 58 -9.57 4.16 12.65
C PRO A 58 -9.36 5.11 13.85
N ASP A 59 -9.53 4.63 15.08
CA ASP A 59 -9.53 5.46 16.29
C ASP A 59 -8.12 5.84 16.80
N ALA A 60 -7.07 5.24 16.23
CA ALA A 60 -5.67 5.48 16.59
C ALA A 60 -5.18 6.88 16.18
N ALA A 61 -4.21 7.41 16.94
CA ALA A 61 -3.56 8.69 16.63
C ALA A 61 -2.64 8.64 15.39
N HIS A 62 -2.21 7.43 14.99
CA HIS A 62 -1.36 7.18 13.84
C HIS A 62 -2.13 6.31 12.84
N ASP A 63 -2.23 6.77 11.60
CA ASP A 63 -2.90 6.07 10.49
C ASP A 63 -2.00 5.86 9.27
N ASP A 64 -0.71 6.20 9.40
CA ASP A 64 0.28 6.13 8.32
C ASP A 64 0.53 4.68 7.85
N ASP A 65 0.57 3.72 8.79
CA ASP A 65 0.79 2.30 8.50
C ASP A 65 -0.43 1.66 7.83
N ALA A 66 -1.64 2.03 8.27
CA ALA A 66 -2.88 1.61 7.61
C ALA A 66 -3.02 2.22 6.20
N ASP A 67 -2.72 3.51 6.05
CA ASP A 67 -2.79 4.21 4.76
C ASP A 67 -1.77 3.65 3.76
N SER A 68 -0.54 3.41 4.20
CA SER A 68 0.52 2.86 3.34
C SER A 68 0.18 1.44 2.88
N THR A 69 -0.36 0.62 3.78
CA THR A 69 -0.79 -0.76 3.48
C THR A 69 -1.98 -0.78 2.52
N ALA A 70 -3.02 0.01 2.78
CA ALA A 70 -4.18 0.14 1.91
C ALA A 70 -3.78 0.58 0.49
N ARG A 71 -2.92 1.60 0.39
CA ARG A 71 -2.41 2.10 -0.89
C ARG A 71 -1.62 1.04 -1.64
N ALA A 72 -0.71 0.35 -0.97
CA ALA A 72 0.11 -0.70 -1.59
C ALA A 72 -0.77 -1.84 -2.11
N PHE A 73 -1.69 -2.32 -1.29
CA PHE A 73 -2.62 -3.40 -1.64
C PHE A 73 -3.51 -3.03 -2.82
N ASN A 74 -4.14 -1.84 -2.79
CA ASN A 74 -5.00 -1.37 -3.87
C ASN A 74 -4.22 -1.14 -5.17
N THR A 75 -2.99 -0.62 -5.07
CA THR A 75 -2.13 -0.44 -6.25
C THR A 75 -1.78 -1.77 -6.87
N LEU A 76 -1.44 -2.79 -6.08
CA LEU A 76 -1.09 -4.12 -6.60
C LEU A 76 -2.31 -4.86 -7.16
N SER A 77 -3.47 -4.75 -6.50
CA SER A 77 -4.69 -5.47 -6.88
C SER A 77 -5.40 -4.85 -8.08
N LEU A 78 -5.33 -3.53 -8.23
CA LEU A 78 -5.97 -2.80 -9.33
C LEU A 78 -5.02 -2.48 -10.49
N ALA A 79 -3.71 -2.70 -10.32
CA ALA A 79 -2.77 -2.51 -11.42
C ALA A 79 -3.05 -3.56 -12.52
N PRO A 80 -3.12 -3.14 -13.80
CA PRO A 80 -3.07 -4.10 -14.89
C PRO A 80 -1.77 -4.91 -14.77
N PRO A 81 -1.80 -6.22 -15.10
CA PRO A 81 -0.63 -7.07 -14.99
C PRO A 81 0.55 -6.41 -15.73
N PRO A 82 1.76 -6.45 -15.15
CA PRO A 82 2.91 -5.79 -15.76
C PRO A 82 3.06 -6.29 -17.19
N ALA A 83 3.07 -5.37 -18.15
CA ALA A 83 3.22 -5.70 -19.56
C ALA A 83 4.49 -6.55 -19.74
N ARG A 84 4.32 -7.85 -20.04
CA ARG A 84 5.44 -8.75 -20.24
C ARG A 84 6.18 -8.30 -21.49
N LYS A 85 7.45 -7.90 -21.35
CA LYS A 85 8.30 -7.59 -22.50
C LYS A 85 8.39 -8.83 -23.39
N VAL A 86 7.80 -8.77 -24.58
CA VAL A 86 7.95 -9.80 -25.61
C VAL A 86 9.22 -9.50 -26.38
N LYS A 87 10.14 -10.47 -26.44
CA LYS A 87 11.36 -10.37 -27.24
C LYS A 87 10.97 -10.63 -28.71
N VAL A 88 10.84 -9.56 -29.50
CA VAL A 88 10.65 -9.70 -30.95
C VAL A 88 11.99 -10.12 -31.56
N SER A 89 12.00 -11.27 -32.24
CA SER A 89 13.15 -11.76 -33.01
C SER A 89 12.75 -11.73 -34.47
N PHE A 90 13.51 -11.01 -35.30
CA PHE A 90 13.47 -11.12 -36.76
C PHE A 90 14.60 -12.04 -37.21
#